data_AF-A0A9X9R093-F1
#
_entry.id   AF-A0A9X9R093-F1
#
_cell.length_a   1.000
_cell.length_b   1.000
_cell.length_c   1.000
_cell.angle_alpha   90.00
_cell.angle_beta   90.00
_cell.angle_gamma   90.00
#
_symmetry.space_group_name_H-M   'P 1'
#
loop_
_entity.id
_entity.type
_entity.pdbx_description
1 polymer ?
#
loop_
_entity_poly.entity_id
_entity_poly.type
_entity_poly.pdbx_seq_one_letter_code
_entity_poly.pdbx_strand_id
1 'polypeptide(L)'
;MKRPSETLVGQYDISLTTVVPPDGTVIDWDKIEDAKISLVSDIKGVHPTFYLGFYAKEAGERYTVDNELVIDVTGFATRKVIE
;
A
#
# COMPACT_ATOMS: atom_id res chain seq x y z
N MET A 1 4.82 22.04 -18.51
CA MET A 1 4.64 20.81 -19.31
C MET A 1 4.42 19.67 -18.33
N LYS A 2 3.23 19.05 -18.32
CA LYS A 2 2.93 17.90 -17.44
C LYS A 2 3.72 16.70 -18.00
N ARG A 3 4.49 15.99 -17.18
CA ARG A 3 5.11 14.74 -17.63
C ARG A 3 3.99 13.77 -18.04
N PRO A 4 4.11 13.05 -19.16
CA PRO A 4 3.13 12.02 -19.52
C PRO A 4 3.19 10.91 -18.49
N SER A 5 2.03 10.39 -18.09
CA SER A 5 1.95 9.26 -17.18
C SER A 5 2.53 8.01 -17.82
N GLU A 6 3.40 7.30 -17.10
CA GLU A 6 3.96 6.02 -17.54
C GLU A 6 3.26 4.88 -16.81
N THR A 7 2.75 3.89 -17.56
CA THR A 7 2.13 2.69 -17.01
C THR A 7 2.98 1.47 -17.33
N LEU A 8 3.42 0.78 -16.27
CA LEU A 8 4.22 -0.43 -16.35
C LEU A 8 3.38 -1.61 -15.83
N VAL A 9 3.30 -2.68 -16.62
CA VAL A 9 2.64 -3.93 -16.24
C VAL A 9 3.71 -4.91 -15.75
N GLY A 10 3.47 -5.54 -14.61
CA GLY A 10 4.40 -6.50 -14.01
C GLY A 10 3.99 -6.86 -12.59
N GLN A 11 4.70 -7.80 -11.98
CA GLN A 11 4.51 -8.10 -10.56
C GLN A 11 5.39 -7.18 -9.72
N TYR A 12 4.77 -6.49 -8.76
CA TYR A 12 5.44 -5.62 -7.80
C TYR A 12 5.16 -6.13 -6.39
N ASP A 13 6.12 -6.81 -5.79
CA ASP A 13 6.00 -7.27 -4.41
C ASP A 13 6.04 -6.06 -3.47
N ILE A 14 5.07 -5.99 -2.56
CA ILE A 14 4.88 -4.85 -1.64
C ILE A 14 4.72 -5.41 -0.24
N SER A 15 5.47 -4.82 0.69
CA SER A 15 5.28 -4.97 2.13
C SER A 15 4.89 -3.61 2.71
N LEU A 16 3.87 -3.59 3.56
CA LEU A 16 3.44 -2.40 4.27
C LEU A 16 3.13 -2.72 5.73
N THR A 17 3.32 -1.73 6.59
CA THR A 17 2.91 -1.78 7.99
C THR A 17 1.84 -0.71 8.21
N THR A 18 0.74 -1.07 8.83
CA THR A 18 -0.37 -0.16 9.15
C THR A 18 -0.74 -0.27 10.62
N VAL A 19 -1.25 0.83 11.18
CA VAL A 19 -1.81 0.83 12.54
C VAL A 19 -3.22 0.25 12.51
N VAL A 20 -3.61 -0.41 13.61
CA VAL A 20 -5.01 -0.83 13.79
C VAL A 20 -5.87 0.40 14.11
N PRO A 21 -7.02 0.61 13.44
CA PRO A 21 -7.90 1.73 13.74
C PRO A 21 -8.36 1.73 15.21
N PRO A 22 -8.25 2.86 15.93
CA PRO A 22 -8.61 2.93 17.34
C PRO A 22 -10.13 2.98 17.59
N ASP A 23 -10.92 3.15 16.53
CA ASP A 23 -12.37 3.29 16.58
C ASP A 23 -13.13 1.95 16.61
N GLY A 24 -12.40 0.83 16.65
CA GLY A 24 -12.98 -0.51 16.66
C GLY A 24 -13.34 -1.03 15.28
N THR A 25 -12.97 -0.33 14.20
CA THR A 25 -13.14 -0.84 12.83
C THR A 25 -12.34 -2.13 12.66
N VAL A 26 -13.05 -3.21 12.30
CA VAL A 26 -12.44 -4.51 11.98
C VAL A 26 -12.22 -4.58 10.47
N ILE A 27 -10.97 -4.79 10.07
CA ILE A 27 -10.55 -4.90 8.67
C ILE A 27 -9.99 -6.31 8.46
N ASP A 28 -10.45 -7.00 7.42
CA ASP A 28 -9.92 -8.30 7.00
C ASP A 28 -8.71 -8.07 6.08
N TRP A 29 -7.55 -7.85 6.71
CA TRP A 29 -6.30 -7.48 6.01
C TRP A 29 -5.79 -8.56 5.06
N ASP A 30 -6.12 -9.83 5.30
CA ASP A 30 -5.78 -10.95 4.41
C ASP A 30 -6.63 -10.99 3.14
N LYS A 31 -7.79 -10.32 3.13
CA LYS A 31 -8.71 -10.29 1.98
C LYS A 31 -8.71 -8.98 1.19
N ILE A 32 -7.58 -8.27 1.20
CA ILE A 32 -7.41 -7.11 0.32
C ILE A 32 -7.26 -7.61 -1.11
N GLU A 33 -8.18 -7.18 -1.97
CA GLU A 33 -8.22 -7.52 -3.39
C GLU A 33 -8.38 -6.26 -4.25
N ASP A 34 -7.73 -6.26 -5.42
CA ASP A 34 -7.77 -5.19 -6.43
C ASP A 34 -7.52 -3.76 -5.87
N ALA A 35 -6.72 -3.64 -4.82
CA ALA A 35 -6.51 -2.36 -4.15
C ALA A 35 -5.54 -1.45 -4.91
N LYS A 36 -5.64 -0.15 -4.62
CA LYS A 36 -4.70 0.88 -5.06
C LYS A 36 -3.83 1.31 -3.89
N ILE A 37 -2.52 1.14 -4.00
CA ILE A 37 -1.53 1.73 -3.11
C ILE A 37 -1.02 3.03 -3.73
N SER A 38 -1.06 4.12 -2.97
CA SER A 38 -0.64 5.44 -3.42
C SER A 38 0.56 5.93 -2.62
N LEU A 39 1.69 6.16 -3.28
CA LEU A 39 2.84 6.86 -2.71
C LEU A 39 2.76 8.32 -3.14
N VAL A 40 2.32 9.17 -2.22
CA VAL A 40 2.19 10.61 -2.41
C VAL A 40 3.28 11.29 -1.58
N SER A 41 4.06 12.17 -2.20
CA SER A 41 5.04 13.00 -1.51
C SER A 41 4.41 14.33 -1.11
N ASP A 42 4.81 14.84 0.04
CA ASP A 42 4.55 16.21 0.52
C ASP A 42 5.41 17.27 -0.20
N ILE A 43 6.45 16.85 -0.92
CA ILE A 43 7.32 17.74 -1.68
C ILE A 43 6.57 18.26 -2.91
N LYS A 44 6.43 19.59 -2.98
CA LYS A 44 5.79 20.27 -4.11
C LYS A 44 6.45 19.91 -5.44
N GLY A 45 5.64 19.46 -6.41
CA GLY A 45 6.09 19.13 -7.76
C GLY A 45 6.60 17.69 -7.93
N VAL A 46 6.66 16.91 -6.86
CA VAL A 46 6.82 15.45 -6.95
C VAL A 46 5.46 14.85 -7.30
N HIS A 47 5.45 14.07 -8.38
CA HIS A 47 4.25 13.39 -8.83
C HIS A 47 4.08 12.07 -8.08
N PRO A 48 2.83 11.64 -7.82
CA PRO A 48 2.58 10.41 -7.11
C PRO A 48 2.99 9.18 -7.93
N THR A 49 3.32 8.11 -7.22
CA THR A 49 3.45 6.76 -7.79
C THR A 49 2.30 5.91 -7.27
N PHE A 50 1.66 5.15 -8.15
CA PHE A 50 0.57 4.25 -7.80
C PHE A 50 0.92 2.81 -8.12
N TYR A 51 0.53 1.90 -7.25
CA TYR A 51 0.52 0.46 -7.51
C TYR A 51 -0.92 0.00 -7.54
N LEU A 52 -1.36 -0.59 -8.65
CA LEU A 52 -2.75 -0.95 -8.91
C LEU A 52 -2.91 -2.46 -8.99
N GLY A 53 -4.10 -2.92 -8.60
CA GLY A 53 -4.42 -4.35 -8.52
C GLY A 53 -3.55 -5.04 -7.48
N PHE A 54 -3.40 -4.42 -6.31
CA PHE A 54 -2.73 -5.03 -5.16
C PHE A 54 -3.62 -6.10 -4.54
N TYR A 55 -3.02 -7.25 -4.27
CA TYR A 55 -3.63 -8.36 -3.55
C TYR A 55 -2.76 -8.68 -2.33
N ALA A 56 -3.38 -8.77 -1.16
CA ALA A 56 -2.70 -9.29 0.02
C ALA A 56 -2.46 -10.79 -0.14
N LYS A 57 -1.32 -11.24 0.37
CA LYS A 57 -0.95 -12.65 0.47
C LYS A 57 -1.00 -13.11 1.92
N GLU A 58 -0.44 -12.32 2.82
CA GLU A 58 -0.36 -12.59 4.25
C GLU A 58 -0.45 -11.27 5.02
N ALA A 59 -1.23 -11.25 6.09
CA ALA A 59 -1.26 -10.21 7.11
C ALA A 59 -0.99 -10.80 8.50
N GLY A 60 -0.24 -10.07 9.32
CA GLY A 60 0.12 -10.51 10.66
C GLY A 60 0.19 -9.35 11.66
N GLU A 61 -0.24 -9.62 12.88
CA GLU A 61 -0.16 -8.68 13.99
C GLU A 61 1.25 -8.65 14.59
N ARG A 62 1.72 -7.45 14.92
CA ARG A 62 2.95 -7.22 15.68
C ARG A 62 2.79 -6.02 16.58
N TYR A 63 3.44 -6.05 17.75
CA TYR A 63 3.54 -4.87 18.61
C TYR A 63 4.85 -4.12 18.33
N THR A 64 4.77 -2.79 18.29
CA THR A 64 5.95 -1.92 18.30
C THR A 64 6.59 -1.89 19.69
N VAL A 65 7.80 -1.32 19.80
CA VAL A 65 8.49 -1.15 21.09
C VAL A 65 7.67 -0.30 22.06
N ASP A 66 6.88 0.64 21.53
CA ASP A 66 6.00 1.52 22.31
C ASP A 66 4.62 0.89 22.59
N ASN A 67 4.48 -0.43 22.40
CA ASN A 67 3.24 -1.20 22.58
C ASN A 67 2.07 -0.78 21.66
N GLU A 68 2.37 -0.20 20.50
CA GLU A 68 1.35 0.02 19.47
C GLU A 68 1.12 -1.26 18.67
N LEU A 69 -0.15 -1.69 18.56
CA LEU A 69 -0.52 -2.81 17.70
C LEU A 69 -0.52 -2.37 16.23
N VAL A 70 0.30 -3.03 15.42
CA VAL A 70 0.38 -2.82 13.97
C VAL A 70 0.12 -4.12 13.22
N ILE A 71 -0.30 -3.98 11.97
CA ILE A 71 -0.48 -5.07 11.02
C ILE A 71 0.58 -4.94 9.94
N ASP A 72 1.39 -5.98 9.78
CA ASP A 72 2.30 -6.14 8.65
C ASP A 72 1.57 -6.92 7.55
N VAL A 73 1.45 -6.33 6.35
CA VAL A 73 0.79 -6.94 5.18
C VAL A 73 1.81 -7.11 4.07
N THR A 74 1.86 -8.30 3.48
CA THR A 74 2.64 -8.59 2.28
C THR A 74 1.73 -8.99 1.14
N GLY A 75 2.13 -8.68 -0.08
CA GLY A 75 1.35 -8.97 -1.26
C GLY A 75 2.04 -8.51 -2.53
N PHE A 76 1.31 -8.45 -3.63
CA PHE A 76 1.82 -7.93 -4.88
C PHE A 76 0.78 -7.11 -5.64
N ALA A 77 1.25 -6.12 -6.39
CA ALA A 77 0.46 -5.39 -7.37
C ALA A 77 0.81 -5.81 -8.80
N THR A 78 -0.10 -5.59 -9.74
CA THR A 78 0.05 -6.03 -11.14
C THR A 78 0.46 -4.89 -12.08
N ARG A 79 0.38 -3.64 -11.60
CA ARG A 79 0.61 -2.44 -12.39
C ARG A 79 1.24 -1.34 -11.53
N LYS A 80 2.17 -0.59 -12.13
CA LYS A 80 2.74 0.64 -11.56
C LYS A 80 2.44 1.81 -12.49
N VAL A 81 1.95 2.91 -11.94
CA VAL A 81 1.68 4.17 -12.66
C VAL A 81 2.53 5.28 -12.05
N ILE A 82 3.28 5.98 -12.88
CA ILE A 82 4.09 7.15 -12.51
C ILE A 82 3.47 8.35 -13.21
N GLU A 83 3.05 9.36 -12.45
CA GLU A 83 2.46 10.59 -13.00
C GLU A 83 3.45 11.73 -13.27
#